data_AF-A0A246BTI3-F1
#
_entry.id   AF-A0A246BTI3-F1
#
_cell.length_a   1.000
_cell.length_b   1.000
_cell.length_c   1.000
_cell.angle_alpha   90.00
_cell.angle_beta   90.00
_cell.angle_gamma   90.00
#
_symmetry.space_group_name_H-M   'P 1'
#
loop_
_entity.id
_entity.type
_entity.pdbx_description
1 polymer ?
#
loop_
_entity_poly.entity_id
_entity_poly.type
_entity_poly.pdbx_seq_one_letter_code
_entity_poly.pdbx_strand_id
1 'polypeptide(L)'
;MKLGELVFNGQNHFPTMNLAAGTVVGDAVAHTGAATAGRGADGNPLLGKVLTKEADGVGAVALEGAGFTDIATVGTLPLGYQTLVVDGAGKAKVGAGGTRVLVNIAQNGLANIKL
;
A
#
# COMPACT_ATOMS: atom_id res chain seq x y z
N MET A 1 10.64 -21.88 16.60
CA MET A 1 11.51 -21.36 15.53
C MET A 1 10.80 -21.66 14.22
N LYS A 2 10.09 -20.68 13.63
CA LYS A 2 9.49 -20.91 12.30
C LYS A 2 10.63 -20.89 11.29
N LEU A 3 10.88 -22.04 10.70
CA LEU A 3 11.91 -22.29 9.70
C LEU A 3 11.64 -21.36 8.51
N GLY A 4 12.68 -20.68 8.04
CA GLY A 4 12.60 -19.81 6.86
C GLY A 4 12.49 -20.64 5.60
N GLU A 5 11.28 -21.12 5.30
CA GLU A 5 10.97 -21.51 3.94
C GLU A 5 10.85 -20.22 3.12
N LEU A 6 11.87 -19.97 2.29
CA LEU A 6 11.77 -19.06 1.15
C LEU A 6 10.77 -19.66 0.17
N VAL A 7 9.48 -19.53 0.48
CA VAL A 7 8.41 -19.87 -0.43
C VAL A 7 8.34 -18.73 -1.46
N PHE A 8 9.00 -18.91 -2.59
CA PHE A 8 8.81 -18.04 -3.75
C PHE A 8 7.47 -18.37 -4.41
N ASN A 9 6.38 -17.93 -3.76
CA ASN A 9 5.03 -17.95 -4.31
C ASN A 9 4.96 -16.92 -5.45
N GLY A 10 5.44 -17.32 -6.63
CA GLY A 10 5.21 -16.67 -7.92
C GLY A 10 5.28 -15.16 -7.93
N GLN A 11 6.49 -14.60 -8.11
CA GLN A 11 6.78 -13.30 -8.75
C GLN A 11 6.00 -12.04 -8.32
N ASN A 12 5.20 -12.09 -7.26
CA ASN A 12 4.43 -10.96 -6.75
C ASN A 12 5.04 -10.46 -5.45
N HIS A 13 5.35 -9.17 -5.40
CA HIS A 13 6.02 -8.50 -4.29
C HIS A 13 5.06 -8.27 -3.11
N PHE A 14 4.76 -9.35 -2.38
CA PHE A 14 3.92 -9.36 -1.17
C PHE A 14 4.72 -9.68 0.09
N PRO A 15 5.71 -8.85 0.48
CA PRO A 15 6.46 -9.11 1.70
C PRO A 15 5.57 -9.01 2.93
N THR A 16 5.96 -9.76 3.94
CA THR A 16 5.39 -9.69 5.27
C THR A 16 6.03 -8.53 6.04
N MET A 17 5.22 -7.65 6.63
CA MET A 17 5.66 -6.46 7.37
C MET A 17 4.96 -6.35 8.72
N ASN A 18 5.59 -5.65 9.66
CA ASN A 18 4.91 -5.21 10.88
C ASN A 18 3.86 -4.18 10.51
N LEU A 19 2.65 -4.29 11.05
CA LEU A 19 1.58 -3.32 10.83
C LEU A 19 1.45 -2.41 12.05
N ALA A 20 1.49 -1.10 11.82
CA ALA A 20 1.25 -0.12 12.88
C ALA A 20 -0.16 -0.30 13.46
N ALA A 21 -0.32 -0.03 14.75
CA ALA A 21 -1.61 -0.08 15.42
C ALA A 21 -2.67 0.77 14.68
N GLY A 22 -3.88 0.24 14.56
CA GLY A 22 -4.98 0.89 13.83
C GLY A 22 -4.98 0.69 12.31
N THR A 23 -3.92 0.12 11.74
CA THR A 23 -3.90 -0.28 10.31
C THR A 23 -4.85 -1.46 10.08
N VAL A 24 -5.65 -1.42 9.02
CA VAL A 24 -6.59 -2.48 8.65
C VAL A 24 -6.33 -2.99 7.24
N VAL A 25 -6.88 -4.17 6.93
CA VAL A 25 -6.84 -4.72 5.58
C VAL A 25 -7.55 -3.76 4.62
N GLY A 26 -6.93 -3.49 3.48
CA GLY A 26 -7.45 -2.55 2.49
C GLY A 26 -6.84 -1.15 2.56
N ASP A 27 -6.18 -0.79 3.67
CA ASP A 27 -5.57 0.53 3.82
C ASP A 27 -4.43 0.74 2.82
N ALA A 28 -4.40 1.94 2.24
CA ALA A 28 -3.20 2.53 1.66
C ALA A 28 -2.23 2.89 2.80
N VAL A 29 -0.99 2.45 2.69
CA VAL A 29 0.01 2.56 3.76
C VAL A 29 1.28 3.24 3.28
N ALA A 30 2.04 3.75 4.24
CA ALA A 30 3.37 4.32 4.13
C ALA A 30 4.31 3.64 5.15
N HIS A 31 5.61 3.89 5.02
CA HIS A 31 6.55 3.53 6.08
C HIS A 31 6.32 4.39 7.33
N THR A 32 6.09 3.75 8.47
CA THR A 32 5.97 4.40 9.78
C THR A 32 7.14 4.09 10.71
N GLY A 33 8.00 3.16 10.30
CA GLY A 33 9.23 2.76 10.97
C GLY A 33 9.99 1.73 10.13
N ALA A 34 11.14 1.26 10.60
CA ALA A 34 11.88 0.20 9.94
C ALA A 34 11.01 -1.06 9.80
N ALA A 35 10.86 -1.55 8.58
CA ALA A 35 10.00 -2.71 8.23
C ALA A 35 8.55 -2.62 8.77
N THR A 36 8.05 -1.42 9.02
CA THR A 36 6.70 -1.19 9.57
C THR A 36 5.85 -0.38 8.60
N ALA A 37 4.74 -0.97 8.18
CA ALA A 37 3.74 -0.35 7.33
C ALA A 37 2.57 0.15 8.18
N GLY A 38 2.06 1.33 7.87
CA GLY A 38 0.86 1.86 8.51
C GLY A 38 0.30 3.03 7.73
N ARG A 39 -0.86 3.55 8.15
CA ARG A 39 -1.51 4.67 7.42
C ARG A 39 -0.62 5.90 7.25
N GLY A 40 0.35 6.09 8.14
CA GLY A 40 1.27 7.22 8.10
C GLY A 40 0.60 8.55 8.40
N ALA A 41 1.38 9.63 8.30
CA ALA A 41 0.86 10.98 8.30
C ALA A 41 0.40 11.36 6.89
N ASP A 42 -0.54 12.30 6.79
CA ASP A 42 -0.97 12.85 5.52
C ASP A 42 0.24 13.42 4.73
N GLY A 43 0.36 13.04 3.46
CA GLY A 43 1.45 13.45 2.58
C GLY A 43 2.66 12.52 2.58
N ASN A 44 2.69 11.48 3.42
CA ASN A 44 3.77 10.49 3.35
C ASN A 44 3.73 9.72 2.01
N PRO A 45 4.89 9.30 1.47
CA PRO A 45 4.93 8.53 0.22
C PRO A 45 4.14 7.24 0.32
N LEU A 46 3.34 6.95 -0.71
CA LEU A 46 2.60 5.69 -0.81
C LEU A 46 3.58 4.52 -0.87
N LEU A 47 3.54 3.64 0.11
CA LEU A 47 4.27 2.38 0.09
C LEU A 47 3.50 1.30 -0.67
N GLY A 48 2.19 1.24 -0.45
CA GLY A 48 1.37 0.15 -1.00
C GLY A 48 0.04 -0.05 -0.30
N LYS A 49 -0.47 -1.29 -0.31
CA LYS A 49 -1.76 -1.66 0.28
C LYS A 49 -1.64 -2.89 1.17
N VAL A 50 -2.32 -2.89 2.31
CA VAL A 50 -2.42 -4.07 3.19
C VAL A 50 -3.38 -5.10 2.61
N LEU A 51 -2.90 -6.33 2.42
CA LEU A 51 -3.67 -7.46 1.89
C LEU A 51 -4.19 -8.38 2.99
N THR A 52 -3.34 -8.66 3.98
CA THR A 52 -3.69 -9.51 5.13
C THR A 52 -3.23 -8.87 6.43
N LYS A 53 -3.86 -9.27 7.54
CA LYS A 53 -3.48 -8.87 8.88
C LYS A 53 -3.74 -10.02 9.83
N GLU A 54 -2.68 -10.46 10.49
CA GLU A 54 -2.70 -11.51 11.50
C GLU A 54 -2.89 -10.92 12.91
N ALA A 55 -3.27 -11.77 13.86
CA ALA A 55 -3.53 -11.35 15.24
C ALA A 55 -2.26 -10.87 15.99
N ASP A 56 -1.07 -11.25 15.53
CA ASP A 56 0.23 -10.86 16.08
C ASP A 56 0.71 -9.48 15.59
N GLY A 57 -0.08 -8.78 14.77
CA GLY A 57 0.25 -7.46 14.26
C GLY A 57 1.11 -7.47 12.99
N VAL A 58 1.30 -8.63 12.38
CA VAL A 58 2.04 -8.80 11.12
C VAL A 58 1.05 -8.99 9.95
N GLY A 59 1.45 -8.63 8.73
CA GLY A 59 0.60 -8.84 7.56
C GLY A 59 1.31 -8.70 6.23
N ALA A 60 0.67 -9.16 5.15
CA ALA A 60 1.17 -9.01 3.80
C ALA A 60 0.80 -7.63 3.24
N VAL A 61 1.77 -6.94 2.64
CA VAL A 61 1.57 -5.64 1.98
C VAL A 61 1.94 -5.78 0.50
N ALA A 62 1.04 -5.36 -0.38
CA ALA A 62 1.35 -5.18 -1.80
C ALA A 62 2.28 -3.99 -1.96
N LEU A 63 3.51 -4.22 -2.41
CA LEU A 63 4.52 -3.20 -2.66
C LEU A 63 4.77 -3.00 -4.16
N GLU A 64 5.73 -2.12 -4.49
CA GLU A 64 6.22 -1.97 -5.86
C GLU A 64 6.64 -3.33 -6.45
N GLY A 65 6.08 -3.70 -7.60
CA GLY A 65 6.23 -5.02 -8.23
C GLY A 65 5.10 -6.02 -7.96
N ALA A 66 4.09 -5.66 -7.16
CA ALA A 66 2.87 -6.45 -6.97
C ALA A 66 1.93 -6.43 -8.18
N GLY A 67 2.14 -5.50 -9.12
CA GLY A 67 1.29 -5.33 -10.29
C GLY A 67 0.08 -4.44 -9.99
N PHE A 68 -1.04 -4.69 -10.67
CA PHE A 68 -2.23 -3.86 -10.53
C PHE A 68 -3.01 -4.20 -9.26
N THR A 69 -3.10 -3.24 -8.36
CA THR A 69 -3.77 -3.35 -7.07
C THR A 69 -4.85 -2.27 -6.95
N ASP A 70 -6.05 -2.66 -6.52
CA ASP A 70 -7.14 -1.72 -6.25
C ASP A 70 -6.95 -1.06 -4.88
N ILE A 71 -6.79 0.25 -4.85
CA ILE A 71 -6.54 1.03 -3.63
C ILE A 71 -7.65 2.07 -3.46
N ALA A 72 -8.12 2.25 -2.23
CA ALA A 72 -9.08 3.31 -1.90
C ALA A 72 -8.42 4.68 -2.03
N THR A 73 -9.14 5.65 -2.63
CA THR A 73 -8.60 6.96 -2.95
C THR A 73 -9.45 8.09 -2.40
N VAL A 74 -8.80 9.23 -2.15
CA VAL A 74 -9.50 10.48 -1.88
C VAL A 74 -10.02 11.03 -3.21
N GLY A 75 -11.32 10.83 -3.44
CA GLY A 75 -11.95 11.20 -4.72
C GLY A 75 -11.43 10.36 -5.89
N THR A 76 -11.66 10.86 -7.10
CA THR A 76 -11.20 10.22 -8.34
C THR A 76 -9.81 10.75 -8.71
N LEU A 77 -8.83 9.85 -8.83
CA LEU A 77 -7.48 10.22 -9.25
C LEU A 77 -7.41 10.44 -10.77
N PRO A 78 -6.51 11.32 -11.26
CA PRO A 78 -6.17 11.37 -12.68
C PRO A 78 -5.53 10.06 -13.16
N LEU A 79 -5.78 9.69 -14.41
CA LEU A 79 -5.18 8.51 -15.05
C LEU A 79 -3.76 8.81 -15.53
N GLY A 80 -2.93 7.75 -15.64
CA GLY A 80 -1.54 7.86 -16.07
C GLY A 80 -0.54 7.86 -14.91
N TYR A 81 0.68 8.34 -15.16
CA TYR A 81 1.72 8.38 -14.12
C TYR A 81 1.46 9.51 -13.14
N GLN A 82 1.08 9.15 -11.92
CA GLN A 82 0.79 10.09 -10.84
C GLN A 82 1.78 9.93 -9.69
N THR A 83 2.00 11.00 -8.95
CA THR A 83 2.75 10.96 -7.69
C THR A 83 1.74 10.83 -6.56
N LEU A 84 1.74 9.70 -5.87
CA LEU A 84 0.75 9.36 -4.86
C LEU A 84 1.34 9.36 -3.45
N VAL A 85 0.55 9.88 -2.53
CA VAL A 85 0.80 9.92 -1.09
C VAL A 85 -0.39 9.30 -0.36
N VAL A 86 -0.19 8.93 0.90
CA VAL A 86 -1.30 8.55 1.80
C VAL A 86 -1.99 9.78 2.38
N ASP A 87 -3.27 9.64 2.72
CA ASP A 87 -4.07 10.67 3.37
C ASP A 87 -4.07 10.60 4.91
N GLY A 88 -3.37 9.62 5.49
CA GLY A 88 -3.35 9.31 6.93
C GLY A 88 -4.61 8.61 7.46
N ALA A 89 -5.66 8.47 6.64
CA ALA A 89 -6.89 7.74 6.97
C ALA A 89 -6.99 6.38 6.26
N GLY A 90 -5.96 5.98 5.51
CA GLY A 90 -5.88 4.69 4.81
C GLY A 90 -6.28 4.76 3.33
N LYS A 91 -6.29 5.96 2.73
CA LYS A 91 -6.53 6.15 1.30
C LYS A 91 -5.34 6.81 0.62
N ALA A 92 -5.24 6.62 -0.69
CA ALA A 92 -4.25 7.29 -1.53
C ALA A 92 -4.82 8.58 -2.13
N LYS A 93 -3.96 9.59 -2.30
CA LYS A 93 -4.28 10.84 -3.01
C LYS A 93 -3.09 11.31 -3.83
N VAL A 94 -3.32 12.22 -4.77
CA VAL A 94 -2.22 12.90 -5.45
C VAL A 94 -1.55 13.87 -4.48
N GLY A 95 -0.22 13.85 -4.43
CA GLY A 95 0.56 14.74 -3.58
C GLY A 95 2.00 14.89 -4.06
N ALA A 96 2.62 16.02 -3.72
CA ALA A 96 4.04 16.23 -3.99
C ALA A 96 4.90 15.34 -3.07
N GLY A 97 6.06 14.90 -3.55
CA GLY A 97 7.01 14.10 -2.77
C GLY A 97 6.58 12.64 -2.53
N GLY A 98 5.51 12.18 -3.17
CA GLY A 98 5.04 10.81 -3.09
C GLY A 98 5.74 9.83 -4.03
N THR A 99 5.19 8.64 -4.13
CA THR A 99 5.68 7.56 -4.99
C THR A 99 5.08 7.70 -6.38
N ARG A 100 5.91 7.60 -7.42
CA ARG A 100 5.45 7.70 -8.81
C ARG A 100 4.94 6.34 -9.29
N VAL A 101 3.63 6.23 -9.50
CA VAL A 101 2.94 5.00 -9.89
C VAL A 101 2.00 5.22 -11.07
N LEU A 102 1.65 4.15 -11.79
CA LEU A 102 0.69 4.23 -12.90
C LEU A 102 -0.72 3.99 -12.38
N VAL A 103 -1.60 4.98 -12.53
CA VAL A 103 -3.04 4.85 -12.32
C VAL A 103 -3.67 4.40 -13.63
N ASN A 104 -4.13 3.15 -13.68
CA ASN A 104 -4.75 2.56 -14.86
C ASN A 104 -6.23 2.91 -14.98
N ILE A 105 -6.96 2.78 -13.86
CA ILE A 105 -8.40 3.07 -13.76
C ILE A 105 -8.65 3.79 -12.44
N ALA A 106 -9.54 4.78 -12.41
CA ALA A 106 -9.99 5.44 -11.19
C ALA A 106 -11.48 5.79 -11.27
N GLN A 107 -12.28 5.27 -10.34
CA GLN A 107 -13.73 5.49 -10.29
C GLN A 107 -14.27 5.26 -8.88
N ASN A 108 -15.28 6.01 -8.48
CA ASN A 108 -16.02 5.82 -7.22
C ASN A 108 -15.12 5.72 -5.96
N GLY A 109 -14.02 6.49 -5.90
CA GLY A 109 -13.10 6.47 -4.75
C GLY A 109 -12.23 5.21 -4.66
N LEU A 110 -12.08 4.47 -5.75
CA LEU A 110 -11.12 3.38 -5.92
C LEU A 110 -10.28 3.63 -7.16
N ALA A 111 -9.01 3.26 -7.10
CA ALA A 111 -8.11 3.28 -8.25
C ALA A 111 -7.34 1.97 -8.39
N ASN A 112 -7.26 1.48 -9.61
CA ASN A 112 -6.40 0.37 -9.98
C ASN A 112 -5.01 0.94 -10.30
N ILE A 113 -4.06 0.67 -9.42
CA ILE A 113 -2.72 1.27 -9.43
C ILE A 113 -1.70 0.18 -9.65
N LYS A 114 -0.78 0.40 -10.58
CA LYS A 114 0.42 -0.44 -10.70
C LYS A 114 1.38 -0.06 -9.59
N LEU A 115 1.43 -0.91 -8.56
CA LEU A 115 2.49 -0.94 -7.58
C LEU A 115 3.65 -1.71 -8.21
#